data_AF-A0A1A8GJ32-F1
#
_entry.id   AF-A0A1A8GJ32-F1
#
_cell.length_a   1.000
_cell.length_b   1.000
_cell.length_c   1.000
_cell.angle_alpha   90.00
_cell.angle_beta   90.00
_cell.angle_gamma   90.00
#
_symmetry.space_group_name_H-M   'P 1'
#
loop_
_entity.id
_entity.type
_entity.pdbx_description
1 polymer ?
#
loop_
_entity_poly.entity_id
_entity_poly.type
_entity_poly.pdbx_seq_one_letter_code
_entity_poly.pdbx_strand_id
1 'polypeptide(L)'
;IKLGFTQGDVGLAMGKLYGNDFSQTTISRFEALNLSFKNMCKLKPLLEKWLNDAETMSIDSTLPSPSSLSSPSLGFEGIPGRRRKKRTSIETNVR
;
A
#
# COMPACT_ATOMS: atom_id res chain seq x y z
N ILE A 1 5.80 -4.17 15.17
CA ILE A 1 4.66 -4.52 14.28
C ILE A 1 3.40 -4.53 15.16
N LYS A 2 2.75 -3.39 15.34
CA LYS A 2 1.83 -3.12 16.47
C LYS A 2 0.35 -3.01 16.05
N LEU A 3 0.05 -3.08 14.75
CA LEU A 3 -1.30 -2.96 14.16
C LEU A 3 -1.74 -4.17 13.33
N GLY A 4 -0.99 -5.28 13.33
CA GLY A 4 -1.36 -6.50 12.58
C GLY A 4 -1.31 -6.40 11.05
N PHE A 5 -1.01 -5.23 10.47
CA PHE A 5 -0.87 -5.06 9.02
C PHE A 5 0.45 -5.62 8.50
N THR A 6 0.39 -6.35 7.38
CA THR A 6 1.60 -6.68 6.61
C THR A 6 2.00 -5.49 5.73
N GLN A 7 3.28 -5.43 5.36
CA GLN A 7 3.78 -4.44 4.39
C GLN A 7 3.04 -4.48 3.05
N GLY A 8 2.52 -5.66 2.66
CA GLY A 8 1.67 -5.81 1.46
C GLY A 8 0.29 -5.18 1.63
N ASP A 9 -0.33 -5.35 2.80
CA ASP A 9 -1.65 -4.79 3.11
C ASP A 9 -1.61 -3.26 3.13
N VAL A 10 -0.55 -2.68 3.72
CA VAL A 10 -0.29 -1.23 3.70
C VAL A 10 -0.21 -0.75 2.25
N GLY A 11 0.55 -1.45 1.40
CA GLY A 11 0.75 -1.07 0.01
C GLY A 11 -0.53 -1.11 -0.83
N LEU A 12 -1.41 -2.09 -0.57
CA LEU A 12 -2.71 -2.22 -1.23
C LEU A 12 -3.72 -1.18 -0.74
N ALA A 13 -3.80 -0.95 0.58
CA ALA A 13 -4.69 0.05 1.16
C ALA A 13 -4.35 1.46 0.66
N MET A 14 -3.05 1.77 0.58
CA MET A 14 -2.54 2.99 -0.03
C MET A 14 -2.91 3.11 -1.51
N GLY A 15 -2.90 2.00 -2.25
CA GLY A 15 -3.32 1.97 -3.65
C GLY A 15 -4.77 2.33 -3.86
N LYS A 16 -5.66 1.87 -2.97
CA LYS A 16 -7.09 2.20 -2.99
C LYS A 16 -7.35 3.68 -2.67
N LEU A 17 -6.63 4.25 -1.71
CA LEU A 17 -6.82 5.64 -1.25
C LEU A 17 -6.17 6.68 -2.18
N TYR A 18 -4.97 6.39 -2.65
CA TYR A 18 -4.13 7.35 -3.39
C TYR A 18 -3.96 7.00 -4.87
N GLY A 19 -4.63 5.96 -5.37
CA GLY A 19 -4.68 5.59 -6.79
C GLY A 19 -3.39 4.96 -7.35
N ASN A 20 -2.41 4.63 -6.50
CA ASN A 20 -1.21 3.91 -6.90
C ASN A 20 -0.83 2.85 -5.85
N ASP A 21 -0.90 1.58 -6.25
CA ASP A 21 -0.50 0.46 -5.41
C ASP A 21 1.01 0.53 -5.12
N PHE A 22 1.36 0.43 -3.84
CA PHE A 22 2.76 0.24 -3.46
C PHE A 22 3.05 -1.25 -3.26
N SER A 23 4.24 -1.68 -3.69
CA SER A 23 4.68 -3.05 -3.45
C SER A 23 5.19 -3.24 -2.03
N GLN A 24 5.12 -4.46 -1.51
CA GLN A 24 5.75 -4.83 -0.24
C GLN A 24 7.22 -4.40 -0.19
N THR A 25 7.98 -4.58 -1.27
CA THR A 25 9.38 -4.16 -1.36
C THR A 25 9.54 -2.64 -1.24
N THR A 26 8.58 -1.85 -1.73
CA THR A 26 8.59 -0.39 -1.58
C THR A 26 8.42 0.01 -0.12
N ILE A 27 7.47 -0.60 0.59
CA ILE A 27 7.21 -0.33 2.02
C ILE A 27 8.41 -0.77 2.86
N SER A 28 8.94 -1.97 2.61
CA SER A 28 10.14 -2.47 3.30
C SER A 28 11.36 -1.57 3.10
N ARG A 29 11.62 -1.09 1.88
CA ARG A 29 12.70 -0.13 1.62
C ARG A 29 12.45 1.22 2.28
N PHE A 30 11.19 1.64 2.43
CA PHE A 30 10.87 2.88 3.12
C PHE A 30 11.20 2.77 4.62
N GLU A 31 10.81 1.68 5.27
CA GLU A 31 11.10 1.43 6.69
C GLU A 31 12.60 1.30 6.98
N ALA A 32 13.35 0.67 6.07
CA ALA A 32 14.81 0.57 6.16
C ALA A 32 15.55 1.85 5.75
N LEU A 33 14.84 2.96 5.47
CA LEU A 33 15.40 4.21 4.93
C LEU A 33 16.23 4.03 3.66
N ASN A 34 15.95 2.98 2.90
CA ASN A 34 16.72 2.54 1.73
C ASN A 34 16.10 3.05 0.42
N LEU A 35 15.68 4.32 0.39
CA LEU A 35 15.24 5.03 -0.81
C LEU A 35 15.98 6.37 -0.92
N SER A 36 15.98 6.96 -2.12
CA SER A 36 16.52 8.30 -2.29
C SER A 36 15.76 9.32 -1.45
N PHE A 37 16.44 10.40 -1.03
CA PHE A 37 15.86 11.47 -0.22
C PHE A 37 14.56 12.04 -0.83
N LYS A 38 14.55 12.26 -2.15
CA LYS A 38 13.36 12.74 -2.88
C LYS A 38 12.19 11.76 -2.84
N ASN A 39 12.45 10.44 -2.77
CA ASN A 39 11.39 9.43 -2.61
C ASN A 39 10.92 9.33 -1.15
N MET A 40 11.85 9.40 -0.20
CA MET A 40 11.53 9.44 1.24
C MET A 40 10.58 10.60 1.56
N CYS A 41 10.92 11.83 1.16
CA CYS A 41 10.08 13.01 1.39
C CYS A 41 8.70 12.93 0.71
N LYS A 42 8.56 12.18 -0.38
CA LYS A 42 7.26 11.97 -1.05
C LYS A 42 6.41 10.94 -0.34
N LEU A 43 7.02 9.84 0.12
CA LEU A 43 6.29 8.73 0.74
C LEU A 43 5.93 9.01 2.20
N LYS A 44 6.77 9.76 2.92
CA LYS A 44 6.57 10.09 4.34
C LYS A 44 5.20 10.70 4.65
N PRO A 45 4.77 11.83 4.03
CA PRO A 45 3.46 12.42 4.35
C PRO A 45 2.29 11.53 3.94
N LEU A 46 2.43 10.70 2.90
CA LEU A 46 1.39 9.77 2.47
C LEU A 46 1.19 8.65 3.49
N LEU A 47 2.30 8.02 3.91
CA LEU A 47 2.27 6.92 4.88
C LEU A 47 1.84 7.39 6.27
N GLU A 48 2.25 8.58 6.69
CA GLU A 48 1.85 9.18 7.97
C GLU A 48 0.36 9.45 8.02
N LYS A 49 -0.20 10.07 6.97
CA LYS A 49 -1.65 10.30 6.86
C LYS A 49 -2.43 9.00 6.88
N TRP A 50 -1.98 8.00 6.11
CA TRP A 50 -2.62 6.68 6.12
C TRP A 50 -2.58 6.00 7.48
N LEU A 51 -1.46 6.11 8.19
CA LEU A 51 -1.33 5.53 9.53
C LEU A 51 -2.36 6.14 10.47
N ASN A 52 -2.52 7.47 10.44
CA ASN A 52 -3.48 8.19 11.28
C ASN A 52 -4.93 7.81 10.96
N ASP A 53 -5.27 7.70 9.66
CA ASP A 53 -6.59 7.25 9.21
C ASP A 53 -6.85 5.79 9.63
N ALA A 54 -5.85 4.91 9.54
CA ALA A 54 -5.95 3.51 9.95
C ALA A 54 -6.08 3.35 11.47
N GLU A 55 -5.36 4.14 12.26
CA GLU A 55 -5.50 4.18 13.72
C GLU A 55 -6.91 4.62 14.11
N THR A 56 -7.48 5.62 13.44
CA THR A 56 -8.85 6.11 13.67
C THR A 56 -9.91 5.07 13.26
N MET A 57 -9.71 4.31 12.18
CA MET A 57 -10.61 3.20 11.83
C MET A 57 -10.49 2.01 12.79
N SER A 58 -9.30 1.78 13.35
CA SER A 58 -9.08 0.68 14.29
C SER A 58 -9.68 0.93 15.68
N ILE A 59 -9.78 2.20 16.12
CA ILE A 59 -10.31 2.55 17.45
C ILE A 59 -11.84 2.37 17.54
N ASP A 60 -12.54 2.44 16.41
CA ASP A 60 -14.01 2.17 16.32
C ASP A 60 -14.33 0.66 16.32
N SER A 61 -13.31 -0.20 16.21
CA SER A 61 -13.45 -1.66 16.17
C SER A 61 -13.06 -2.30 17.51
N THR A 62 -13.85 -2.08 18.55
CA THR A 62 -13.70 -2.77 19.85
C THR A 62 -14.22 -4.22 19.86
N LEU A 63 -14.22 -4.95 18.73
CA LEU A 63 -14.60 -6.37 18.70
C LEU A 63 -13.65 -7.25 17.87
N PRO A 64 -13.39 -8.50 18.31
CA PRO A 64 -12.24 -9.28 17.87
C PRO A 64 -12.53 -10.12 16.62
N SER A 65 -11.67 -10.06 15.61
CA SER A 65 -10.98 -11.21 14.97
C SER A 65 -10.59 -10.94 13.50
N PRO A 66 -9.37 -11.33 13.07
CA PRO A 66 -8.84 -11.09 11.73
C PRO A 66 -9.15 -12.27 10.80
N SER A 67 -10.37 -12.33 10.27
CA SER A 67 -10.68 -13.33 9.24
C SER A 67 -11.95 -12.95 8.50
N SER A 68 -11.82 -12.03 7.53
CA SER A 68 -12.69 -11.93 6.33
C SER A 68 -12.37 -10.64 5.59
N LEU A 69 -11.26 -10.59 4.86
CA LEU A 69 -11.11 -9.63 3.76
C LEU A 69 -11.67 -10.30 2.48
N SER A 70 -12.94 -10.69 2.51
CA SER A 70 -13.72 -10.94 1.29
C SER A 70 -14.54 -9.69 1.04
N SER A 71 -14.37 -9.10 -0.14
CA SER A 71 -14.94 -7.82 -0.56
C SER A 71 -16.45 -7.74 -0.36
N PRO A 72 -16.97 -6.51 -0.24
CA PRO A 72 -17.81 -6.05 -1.35
C PRO A 72 -17.26 -4.80 -2.03
N SER A 73 -17.46 -4.83 -3.34
CA SER A 73 -17.33 -3.73 -4.28
C SER A 73 -18.01 -2.45 -3.76
N LEU A 74 -17.23 -1.41 -3.45
CA LEU A 74 -17.71 -0.04 -3.47
C LEU A 74 -16.93 0.69 -4.56
N GLY A 75 -17.65 0.97 -5.63
CA GLY A 75 -17.13 1.53 -6.86
C GLY A 75 -16.52 2.91 -6.65
N PHE A 76 -15.30 3.06 -7.14
CA PHE A 76 -14.86 4.30 -7.74
C PHE A 76 -14.42 3.97 -9.17
N GLU A 77 -15.45 3.80 -10.01
CA GLU A 77 -15.33 3.86 -11.46
C GLU A 77 -14.93 5.29 -11.82
N GLY A 78 -13.85 5.44 -12.61
CA GLY A 78 -13.59 6.69 -13.32
C GLY A 78 -12.50 7.60 -12.77
N ILE A 79 -11.24 7.16 -12.82
CA ILE A 79 -10.15 8.02 -13.31
C ILE A 79 -9.32 7.17 -14.28
N PRO A 80 -9.28 7.47 -15.60
CA PRO A 80 -8.35 6.84 -16.53
C PRO A 80 -6.93 7.39 -16.30
N GLY A 81 -6.46 7.31 -15.06
CA GLY A 81 -5.07 7.50 -14.70
C GLY A 81 -4.34 6.25 -15.13
N ARG A 82 -3.42 6.38 -16.07
CA ARG A 82 -2.61 5.31 -16.66
C ARG A 82 -1.96 4.47 -15.55
N ARG A 83 -2.64 3.40 -15.12
CA ARG A 83 -2.17 2.51 -14.05
C ARG A 83 -0.80 1.96 -14.43
N ARG A 84 0.15 1.98 -13.51
CA ARG A 84 1.50 1.46 -13.80
C ARG A 84 1.40 -0.01 -14.22
N LYS A 85 2.05 -0.35 -15.33
CA LYS A 85 2.12 -1.73 -15.83
C LYS A 85 2.87 -2.59 -14.81
N LYS A 86 2.33 -3.77 -14.51
CA LYS A 86 3.01 -4.76 -13.65
C LYS A 86 4.36 -5.12 -14.26
N ARG A 87 5.35 -5.35 -13.40
CA ARG A 87 6.68 -5.81 -13.82
C ARG A 87 6.54 -7.16 -14.51
N THR A 88 7.13 -7.30 -15.70
CA THR A 88 7.28 -8.59 -16.41
C THR A 88 8.74 -9.02 -16.37
N SER A 89 8.99 -10.31 -16.12
CA SER A 89 10.34 -10.86 -16.35
C SER A 89 10.64 -10.86 -17.84
N ILE A 90 11.90 -10.64 -18.18
CA ILE A 90 12.42 -10.81 -19.53
C ILE A 90 13.28 -12.08 -19.49
N GLU A 91 12.99 -13.04 -20.37
CA GLU A 91 13.85 -14.22 -20.52
C GLU A 91 15.22 -13.80 -21.05
N THR A 92 16.29 -14.26 -20.41
CA THR A 92 17.68 -13.91 -20.73
C THR A 92 18.32 -14.86 -21.75
N ASN A 93 17.54 -15.69 -22.44
CA ASN A 93 18.08 -16.64 -23.43
C ASN A 93 18.32 -15.92 -24.76
N VAL A 94 19.36 -15.09 -24.81
CA VAL A 94 19.96 -14.62 -26.06
C VAL A 94 21.06 -15.61 -26.40
N ARG A 95 20.86 -16.38 -27.47
CA ARG A 95 21.81 -17.36 -28.01
C ARG A 95 22.63 -16.74 -29.13
#